data_AF-A0A963NP55-F1
#
_entry.id   AF-A0A963NP55-F1
#
_cell.length_a   1.000
_cell.length_b   1.000
_cell.length_c   1.000
_cell.angle_alpha   90.00
_cell.angle_beta   90.00
_cell.angle_gamma   90.00
#
_symmetry.space_group_name_H-M   'P 1'
#
loop_
_entity.id
_entity.type
_entity.pdbx_description
1 polymer ?
#
loop_
_entity_poly.entity_id
_entity_poly.type
_entity_poly.pdbx_seq_one_letter_code
_entity_poly.pdbx_strand_id
1 'polypeptide(L)'
;AAAKPAHFDDVDTAADDVALIAFTSGTTGVPKGTMHFHRDLMAACACWPPHVLRPTRDDVFIGSPPLAFTFGLGGLLLFPLAAGASTVLIEKATPDALLPAIARHHATVCVTAPTSYRAMAPQVGAHDLRSLRKCVSAGEALPAATRQLWKDATGIEIIDGIGSTELLHIFISADEAHARGGATGVPVPGYRAAILDDDGRELPPGQVGRLAVKGPTGCKYLADDRQRQYVQLGWNLTGDAYLVDADGQYVFQARTDDMIISGGYNIAGPEVE
;
A
#
# COMPACT_ATOMS: atom_id res chain seq x y z
N ALA A 1 -12.88 2.36 26.91
CA ALA A 1 -12.15 3.63 26.73
C ALA A 1 -12.24 4.52 27.96
N ALA A 2 -13.43 4.93 28.42
CA ALA A 2 -13.60 5.90 29.51
C ALA A 2 -12.97 5.52 30.88
N ALA A 3 -12.71 4.25 31.13
CA ALA A 3 -12.05 3.78 32.36
C ALA A 3 -10.50 3.72 32.27
N LYS A 4 -9.92 4.13 31.14
CA LYS A 4 -8.46 4.17 30.96
C LYS A 4 -7.93 5.56 31.37
N PRO A 5 -6.71 5.65 31.91
CA PRO A 5 -6.08 6.94 32.21
C PRO A 5 -6.07 7.85 30.97
N ALA A 6 -6.40 9.12 31.15
CA ALA A 6 -6.27 10.14 30.10
C ALA A 6 -4.80 10.51 29.82
N HIS A 7 -3.92 10.13 30.74
CA HIS A 7 -2.48 10.33 30.67
C HIS A 7 -1.80 8.99 30.92
N PHE A 8 -0.77 8.72 30.12
CA PHE A 8 0.16 7.63 30.35
C PHE A 8 1.57 8.22 30.22
N ASP A 9 2.49 7.69 31.01
CA ASP A 9 3.90 8.06 30.89
C ASP A 9 4.50 7.27 29.72
N ASP A 10 5.15 7.98 28.80
CA ASP A 10 5.91 7.35 27.73
C ASP A 10 7.12 6.61 28.32
N VAL A 11 7.40 5.42 27.80
CA VAL A 11 8.63 4.70 28.12
C VAL A 11 9.77 5.28 27.28
N ASP A 12 10.97 5.38 27.86
CA ASP A 12 12.17 5.84 27.16
C ASP A 12 12.67 4.79 26.14
N THR A 13 12.01 4.75 24.98
CA THR A 13 12.32 3.84 23.86
C THR A 13 13.33 4.47 22.90
N ALA A 14 14.29 3.68 22.44
CA ALA A 14 15.20 4.08 21.38
C ALA A 14 14.54 4.03 20.00
N ALA A 15 15.10 4.78 19.04
CA ALA A 15 14.60 4.82 17.67
C ALA A 15 14.65 3.45 16.96
N ASP A 16 15.53 2.55 17.40
CA ASP A 16 15.75 1.19 16.91
C ASP A 16 15.21 0.09 17.84
N ASP A 17 14.43 0.45 18.87
CA ASP A 17 13.63 -0.53 19.60
C ASP A 17 12.47 -1.04 18.73
N VAL A 18 12.15 -2.33 18.83
CA VAL A 18 11.04 -2.95 18.09
C VAL A 18 9.71 -2.46 18.66
N ALA A 19 8.95 -1.71 17.84
CA ALA A 19 7.64 -1.18 18.18
C ALA A 19 6.49 -2.08 17.72
N LEU A 20 6.72 -2.86 16.65
CA LEU A 20 5.69 -3.64 15.98
C LEU A 20 6.27 -4.95 15.46
N ILE A 21 5.49 -6.03 15.59
CA ILE A 21 5.73 -7.30 14.90
C ILE A 21 4.47 -7.60 14.07
N ALA A 22 4.57 -7.41 12.76
CA ALA A 22 3.50 -7.66 11.82
C ALA A 22 3.64 -9.06 11.22
N PHE A 23 2.65 -9.92 11.44
CA PHE A 23 2.67 -11.28 10.91
C PHE A 23 2.10 -11.34 9.49
N THR A 24 2.83 -11.97 8.57
CA THR A 24 2.34 -12.26 7.21
C THR A 24 2.14 -13.75 7.03
N SER A 25 1.24 -14.14 6.12
CA SER A 25 1.19 -15.51 5.64
C SER A 25 2.53 -15.87 4.96
N GLY A 26 3.08 -17.02 5.33
CA GLY A 26 4.18 -17.63 4.60
C GLY A 26 3.63 -18.59 3.55
N THR A 27 4.33 -18.72 2.41
CA THR A 27 3.99 -19.70 1.35
C THR A 27 3.99 -21.15 1.87
N THR A 28 4.71 -21.41 2.97
CA THR A 28 4.79 -22.71 3.65
C THR A 28 3.69 -22.94 4.70
N GLY A 29 2.75 -22.00 4.85
CA GLY A 29 1.74 -22.03 5.92
C GLY A 29 2.26 -21.59 7.30
N VAL A 30 3.58 -21.42 7.46
CA VAL A 30 4.19 -20.88 8.70
C VAL A 30 4.33 -19.36 8.58
N PRO A 31 3.65 -18.57 9.44
CA PRO A 31 3.73 -17.11 9.40
C PRO A 31 5.15 -16.57 9.56
N LYS A 32 5.41 -15.40 8.99
CA LYS A 32 6.65 -14.62 9.18
C LYS A 32 6.35 -13.44 10.09
N GLY A 33 7.16 -13.22 11.13
CA GLY A 33 7.05 -12.04 11.98
C GLY A 33 7.96 -10.93 11.47
N THR A 34 7.42 -9.92 10.81
CA THR A 34 8.18 -8.74 10.38
C THR A 34 8.26 -7.72 11.50
N MET A 35 9.46 -7.47 11.99
CA MET A 35 9.74 -6.48 13.02
C MET A 35 9.94 -5.09 12.42
N HIS A 36 9.36 -4.09 13.07
CA HIS A 36 9.57 -2.68 12.74
C HIS A 36 10.01 -1.91 13.95
N PHE A 37 11.00 -1.06 13.76
CA PHE A 37 11.47 -0.15 14.80
C PHE A 37 10.57 1.07 14.93
N HIS A 38 10.63 1.78 16.05
CA HIS A 38 9.93 3.06 16.22
C HIS A 38 10.18 4.03 15.05
N ARG A 39 11.44 4.15 14.60
CA ARG A 39 11.79 4.99 13.45
C ARG A 39 11.16 4.56 12.12
N ASP A 40 10.85 3.27 11.96
CA ASP A 40 10.25 2.76 10.72
C ASP A 40 8.80 3.28 10.59
N LEU A 41 8.06 3.34 11.70
CA LEU A 41 6.70 3.91 11.75
C LEU A 41 6.72 5.40 11.38
N MET A 42 7.70 6.14 11.90
CA MET A 42 7.89 7.56 11.56
C MET A 42 8.29 7.75 10.10
N ALA A 43 9.17 6.89 9.57
CA ALA A 43 9.58 6.92 8.17
C ALA A 43 8.41 6.67 7.22
N ALA A 44 7.53 5.70 7.53
CA ALA A 44 6.32 5.47 6.73
C ALA A 44 5.41 6.70 6.68
N CYS A 45 5.28 7.43 7.79
CA CYS A 45 4.52 8.69 7.86
C CYS A 45 5.19 9.83 7.09
N ALA A 46 6.53 9.89 7.09
CA ALA A 46 7.30 10.95 6.46
C ALA A 46 7.51 10.76 4.95
N CYS A 47 7.42 9.53 4.43
CA CYS A 47 7.64 9.25 3.01
C CYS A 47 6.35 9.36 2.19
N TRP A 48 5.42 8.42 2.31
CA TRP A 48 4.30 8.37 1.36
C TRP A 48 3.24 9.48 1.56
N PRO A 49 2.73 9.73 2.79
CA PRO A 49 1.65 10.69 2.99
C PRO A 49 1.95 12.12 2.50
N PRO A 50 3.07 12.79 2.84
CA PRO A 50 3.27 14.19 2.46
C PRO A 50 3.52 14.38 0.95
N HIS A 51 3.99 13.35 0.25
CA HIS A 51 4.35 13.44 -1.16
C HIS A 51 3.22 13.01 -2.10
N VAL A 52 2.37 12.08 -1.67
CA VAL A 52 1.31 11.51 -2.51
C VAL A 52 -0.07 11.89 -1.97
N LEU A 53 -0.44 11.34 -0.80
CA LEU A 53 -1.78 11.52 -0.26
C LEU A 53 -2.06 12.97 0.15
N ARG A 54 -1.06 13.72 0.60
CA ARG A 54 -1.13 15.10 1.09
C ARG A 54 -2.35 15.34 2.00
N PRO A 55 -2.46 14.62 3.13
CA PRO A 55 -3.55 14.82 4.07
C PRO A 55 -3.35 16.11 4.88
N THR A 56 -4.43 16.60 5.44
CA THR A 56 -4.54 17.79 6.28
C THR A 56 -5.22 17.42 7.60
N ARG A 57 -5.11 18.28 8.60
CA ARG A 57 -5.78 18.10 9.90
C ARG A 57 -7.31 18.05 9.82
N ASP A 58 -7.89 18.55 8.74
CA ASP A 58 -9.34 18.58 8.51
C ASP A 58 -9.83 17.31 7.79
N ASP A 59 -8.92 16.37 7.50
CA ASP A 59 -9.29 15.09 6.91
C ASP A 59 -9.96 14.15 7.92
N VAL A 60 -10.93 13.39 7.41
CA VAL A 60 -11.62 12.31 8.10
C VAL A 60 -11.38 11.04 7.27
N PHE A 61 -10.52 10.16 7.79
CA PHE A 61 -10.16 8.91 7.15
C PHE A 61 -11.20 7.83 7.46
N ILE A 62 -11.47 6.97 6.49
CA ILE A 62 -12.30 5.77 6.64
C ILE A 62 -11.81 4.68 5.70
N GLY A 63 -12.08 3.41 5.99
CA GLY A 63 -11.63 2.34 5.12
C GLY A 63 -12.02 0.94 5.60
N SER A 64 -11.72 -0.04 4.75
CA SER A 64 -11.89 -1.46 5.06
C SER A 64 -10.68 -2.23 5.60
N PRO A 65 -9.40 -1.83 5.38
CA PRO A 65 -8.30 -2.69 5.77
C PRO A 65 -8.18 -2.76 7.30
N PRO A 66 -8.06 -3.97 7.89
CA PRO A 66 -7.87 -4.12 9.32
C PRO A 66 -6.60 -3.41 9.80
N LEU A 67 -6.58 -2.90 11.04
CA LEU A 67 -5.38 -2.29 11.63
C LEU A 67 -4.21 -3.27 11.79
N ALA A 68 -4.49 -4.58 11.83
CA ALA A 68 -3.47 -5.63 11.84
C ALA A 68 -2.77 -5.80 10.48
N PHE A 69 -3.37 -5.32 9.39
CA PHE A 69 -2.73 -5.27 8.08
C PHE A 69 -2.03 -3.93 7.93
N THR A 70 -0.76 -3.92 7.52
CA THR A 70 0.04 -2.68 7.56
C THR A 70 -0.51 -1.55 6.69
N PHE A 71 -1.26 -1.87 5.63
CA PHE A 71 -2.02 -0.89 4.85
C PHE A 71 -3.10 -0.18 5.71
N GLY A 72 -3.84 -0.93 6.52
CA GLY A 72 -4.81 -0.37 7.46
C GLY A 72 -4.14 0.33 8.63
N LEU A 73 -3.03 -0.20 9.15
CA LEU A 73 -2.23 0.47 10.17
C LEU A 73 -1.77 1.86 9.71
N GLY A 74 -1.23 1.96 8.50
CA GLY A 74 -0.83 3.25 7.91
C GLY A 74 -2.04 4.15 7.67
N GLY A 75 -2.94 3.71 6.78
CA GLY A 75 -4.04 4.52 6.26
C GLY A 75 -5.14 4.87 7.27
N LEU A 76 -5.32 4.12 8.35
CA LEU A 76 -6.39 4.34 9.33
C LEU A 76 -5.90 4.67 10.74
N LEU A 77 -4.59 4.56 11.02
CA LEU A 77 -4.04 4.92 12.33
C LEU A 77 -2.86 5.88 12.23
N LEU A 78 -1.74 5.46 11.63
CA LEU A 78 -0.50 6.23 11.70
C LEU A 78 -0.58 7.57 10.94
N PHE A 79 -1.06 7.54 9.70
CA PHE A 79 -1.10 8.75 8.85
C PHE A 79 -2.10 9.80 9.32
N PRO A 80 -3.35 9.45 9.69
CA PRO A 80 -4.26 10.44 10.26
C PRO A 80 -3.69 11.05 11.55
N LEU A 81 -3.11 10.26 12.45
CA LEU A 81 -2.47 10.78 13.66
C LEU A 81 -1.30 11.72 13.35
N ALA A 82 -0.43 11.34 12.40
CA ALA A 82 0.70 12.17 11.98
C ALA A 82 0.27 13.50 11.33
N ALA A 83 -0.89 13.52 10.65
CA ALA A 83 -1.46 14.71 10.05
C ALA A 83 -2.29 15.58 11.03
N GLY A 84 -2.54 15.09 12.25
CA GLY A 84 -3.49 15.70 13.19
C GLY A 84 -4.96 15.60 12.73
N ALA A 85 -5.24 14.61 11.88
CA ALA A 85 -6.55 14.30 11.31
C ALA A 85 -7.31 13.27 12.17
N SER A 86 -8.51 12.89 11.74
CA SER A 86 -9.33 11.90 12.44
C SER A 86 -9.60 10.65 11.61
N THR A 87 -9.93 9.54 12.26
CA THR A 87 -10.34 8.30 11.60
C THR A 87 -11.71 7.84 12.10
N VAL A 88 -12.59 7.44 11.18
CA VAL A 88 -13.82 6.70 11.43
C VAL A 88 -13.52 5.21 11.28
N LEU A 89 -13.67 4.46 12.37
CA LEU A 89 -13.58 3.00 12.37
C LEU A 89 -15.00 2.42 12.51
N ILE A 90 -15.41 1.61 11.54
CA ILE A 90 -16.68 0.89 11.59
C ILE A 90 -16.41 -0.60 11.80
N GLU A 91 -17.30 -1.27 12.55
CA GLU A 91 -17.09 -2.65 13.00
C GLU A 91 -16.97 -3.64 11.84
N LYS A 92 -17.79 -3.47 10.81
CA LYS A 92 -17.75 -4.23 9.56
C LYS A 92 -17.73 -3.27 8.39
N ALA A 93 -16.54 -3.06 7.83
CA ALA A 93 -16.33 -2.18 6.70
C ALA A 93 -16.56 -2.89 5.36
N THR A 94 -17.71 -3.55 5.22
CA THR A 94 -18.14 -4.13 3.95
C THR A 94 -18.51 -3.01 2.96
N PRO A 95 -18.45 -3.26 1.64
CA PRO A 95 -18.77 -2.24 0.63
C PRO A 95 -20.13 -1.53 0.84
N ASP A 96 -21.16 -2.27 1.23
CA ASP A 96 -22.50 -1.78 1.53
C ASP A 96 -22.57 -0.93 2.82
N ALA A 97 -21.66 -1.15 3.77
CA ALA A 97 -21.57 -0.38 5.01
C ALA A 97 -20.70 0.88 4.86
N LEU A 98 -19.71 0.86 3.98
CA LEU A 98 -18.75 1.96 3.80
C LEU A 98 -19.40 3.21 3.22
N LEU A 99 -20.22 3.11 2.17
CA LEU A 99 -20.84 4.30 1.56
C LEU A 99 -21.78 5.06 2.51
N PRO A 100 -22.71 4.40 3.25
CA PRO A 100 -23.48 5.07 4.29
C PRO A 100 -22.61 5.71 5.37
N ALA A 101 -21.51 5.07 5.75
CA ALA A 101 -20.61 5.60 6.77
C ALA A 101 -19.84 6.84 6.27
N ILE A 102 -19.36 6.83 5.02
CA ILE A 102 -18.76 8.00 4.37
C ILE A 102 -19.73 9.17 4.40
N ALA A 103 -20.98 8.96 3.98
CA ALA A 103 -22.00 10.00 3.96
C ALA A 103 -22.33 10.52 5.38
N ARG A 104 -22.50 9.62 6.35
CA ARG A 104 -22.86 9.95 7.73
C ARG A 104 -21.76 10.73 8.46
N HIS A 105 -20.50 10.36 8.25
CA HIS A 105 -19.36 10.93 8.98
C HIS A 105 -18.61 11.98 8.17
N HIS A 106 -19.10 12.32 6.98
CA HIS A 106 -18.46 13.24 6.05
C HIS A 106 -16.98 12.88 5.80
N ALA A 107 -16.71 11.59 5.59
CA ALA A 107 -15.35 11.12 5.41
C ALA A 107 -14.73 11.69 4.12
N THR A 108 -13.49 12.17 4.21
CA THR A 108 -12.80 12.88 3.13
C THR A 108 -11.77 12.01 2.42
N VAL A 109 -11.24 10.99 3.09
CA VAL A 109 -10.27 10.05 2.55
C VAL A 109 -10.78 8.63 2.78
N CYS A 110 -10.94 7.86 1.69
CA CYS A 110 -11.27 6.44 1.75
C CYS A 110 -10.03 5.60 1.41
N VAL A 111 -9.75 4.59 2.23
CA VAL A 111 -8.63 3.66 2.04
C VAL A 111 -9.18 2.23 1.96
N THR A 112 -9.14 1.59 0.79
CA THR A 112 -9.72 0.25 0.62
C THR A 112 -9.14 -0.48 -0.59
N ALA A 113 -9.37 -1.79 -0.70
CA ALA A 113 -8.92 -2.60 -1.83
C ALA A 113 -9.72 -2.30 -3.14
N PRO A 114 -9.15 -2.57 -4.33
CA PRO A 114 -9.85 -2.50 -5.62
C PRO A 114 -11.21 -3.20 -5.62
N THR A 115 -11.27 -4.41 -5.04
CA THR A 115 -12.51 -5.19 -4.97
C THR A 115 -13.65 -4.44 -4.28
N SER A 116 -13.37 -3.65 -3.23
CA SER A 116 -14.39 -2.84 -2.57
C SER A 116 -14.83 -1.65 -3.43
N TYR A 117 -13.91 -0.96 -4.11
CA TYR A 117 -14.28 0.12 -5.03
C TYR A 117 -15.20 -0.37 -6.14
N ARG A 118 -14.88 -1.53 -6.73
CA ARG A 118 -15.71 -2.17 -7.76
C ARG A 118 -17.13 -2.48 -7.25
N ALA A 119 -17.26 -2.97 -6.02
CA ALA A 119 -18.55 -3.29 -5.41
C ALA A 119 -19.36 -2.03 -5.01
N MET A 120 -18.67 -0.96 -4.59
CA MET A 120 -19.29 0.30 -4.18
C MET A 120 -19.75 1.16 -5.37
N ALA A 121 -19.01 1.17 -6.48
CA ALA A 121 -19.26 2.10 -7.59
C ALA A 121 -20.74 2.12 -8.09
N PRO A 122 -21.43 0.98 -8.29
CA PRO A 122 -22.83 0.99 -8.72
C PRO A 122 -23.81 1.59 -7.70
N GLN A 123 -23.40 1.71 -6.44
CA GLN A 123 -24.24 2.16 -5.32
C GLN A 123 -23.99 3.63 -4.95
N VAL A 124 -22.96 4.26 -5.53
CA VAL A 124 -22.56 5.65 -5.23
C VAL A 124 -23.72 6.63 -5.32
N GLY A 125 -24.56 6.53 -6.35
CA GLY A 125 -25.68 7.45 -6.57
C GLY A 125 -26.76 7.44 -5.48
N ALA A 126 -26.75 6.46 -4.58
CA ALA A 126 -27.67 6.38 -3.44
C ALA A 126 -27.17 7.13 -2.18
N HIS A 127 -25.97 7.69 -2.21
CA HIS A 127 -25.31 8.28 -1.04
C HIS A 127 -24.74 9.68 -1.32
N ASP A 128 -24.74 10.54 -0.30
CA ASP A 128 -24.09 11.85 -0.39
C ASP A 128 -22.59 11.73 -0.11
N LEU A 129 -21.81 11.62 -1.19
CA LEU A 129 -20.35 11.49 -1.11
C LEU A 129 -19.60 12.80 -1.38
N ARG A 130 -20.26 13.96 -1.33
CA ARG A 130 -19.63 15.27 -1.66
C ARG A 130 -18.44 15.64 -0.77
N SER A 131 -18.35 15.02 0.41
CA SER A 131 -17.23 15.19 1.34
C SER A 131 -15.98 14.41 0.91
N LEU A 132 -16.14 13.34 0.15
CA LEU A 132 -15.06 12.45 -0.24
C LEU A 132 -14.19 13.12 -1.31
N ARG A 133 -12.89 13.22 -1.03
CA ARG A 133 -11.90 13.93 -1.87
C ARG A 133 -10.84 13.00 -2.42
N LYS A 134 -10.40 12.02 -1.63
CA LYS A 134 -9.27 11.14 -1.95
C LYS A 134 -9.64 9.69 -1.72
N CYS A 135 -9.26 8.83 -2.65
CA CYS A 135 -9.49 7.39 -2.61
C CYS A 135 -8.15 6.69 -2.83
N VAL A 136 -7.72 5.88 -1.87
CA VAL A 136 -6.47 5.12 -1.91
C VAL A 136 -6.79 3.65 -2.11
N SER A 137 -6.09 3.02 -3.04
CA SER A 137 -6.15 1.60 -3.34
C SER A 137 -4.79 0.95 -3.11
N ALA A 138 -4.79 -0.19 -2.42
CA ALA A 138 -3.65 -1.10 -2.28
C ALA A 138 -4.13 -2.49 -1.83
N GLY A 139 -3.19 -3.41 -1.68
CA GLY A 139 -3.43 -4.80 -1.22
C GLY A 139 -3.78 -5.77 -2.35
N GLU A 140 -4.24 -5.28 -3.49
CA GLU A 140 -4.42 -6.00 -4.75
C GLU A 140 -3.99 -5.07 -5.89
N ALA A 141 -3.63 -5.63 -7.06
CA ALA A 141 -3.42 -4.81 -8.26
C ALA A 141 -4.73 -4.11 -8.64
N LEU A 142 -4.70 -2.80 -8.89
CA LEU A 142 -5.88 -2.02 -9.27
C LEU A 142 -6.18 -2.17 -10.77
N PRO A 143 -7.26 -2.86 -11.18
CA PRO A 143 -7.58 -3.01 -12.60
C PRO A 143 -8.01 -1.65 -13.19
N ALA A 144 -7.58 -1.36 -14.42
CA ALA A 144 -7.95 -0.14 -15.12
C ALA A 144 -9.48 0.05 -15.21
N ALA A 145 -10.23 -1.04 -15.41
CA ALA A 145 -11.70 -1.01 -15.41
C ALA A 145 -12.30 -0.61 -14.05
N THR A 146 -11.70 -1.03 -12.93
CA THR A 146 -12.18 -0.64 -11.59
C THR A 146 -11.90 0.84 -11.32
N ARG A 147 -10.71 1.31 -11.70
CA ARG A 147 -10.34 2.73 -11.66
C ARG A 147 -11.33 3.59 -12.45
N GLN A 148 -11.58 3.22 -13.72
CA GLN A 148 -12.49 3.96 -14.58
C GLN A 148 -13.91 3.95 -14.04
N LEU A 149 -14.41 2.78 -13.59
CA LEU A 149 -15.74 2.65 -13.02
C LEU A 149 -15.95 3.56 -11.79
N TRP A 150 -14.97 3.63 -10.90
CA TRP A 150 -15.04 4.53 -9.74
C TRP A 150 -15.00 6.00 -10.13
N LYS A 151 -14.14 6.35 -11.09
CA LYS A 151 -14.03 7.70 -11.63
C LYS A 151 -15.32 8.16 -12.31
N ASP A 152 -15.97 7.29 -13.07
CA ASP A 152 -17.25 7.60 -13.71
C ASP A 152 -18.36 7.81 -12.68
N ALA A 153 -18.35 7.03 -11.59
CA ALA A 153 -19.35 7.12 -10.53
C ALA A 153 -19.17 8.35 -9.61
N THR A 154 -17.92 8.76 -9.34
CA THR A 154 -17.62 9.76 -8.30
C THR A 154 -16.90 11.01 -8.80
N GLY A 155 -16.29 10.96 -9.98
CA GLY A 155 -15.33 11.95 -10.47
C GLY A 155 -13.94 11.87 -9.83
N ILE A 156 -13.71 10.93 -8.89
CA ILE A 156 -12.46 10.83 -8.12
C ILE A 156 -11.48 9.88 -8.80
N GLU A 157 -10.26 10.35 -9.04
CA GLU A 157 -9.14 9.50 -9.46
C GLU A 157 -8.57 8.73 -8.26
N ILE A 158 -8.38 7.41 -8.40
CA ILE A 158 -7.86 6.58 -7.32
C ILE A 158 -6.33 6.71 -7.24
N ILE A 159 -5.81 7.00 -6.05
CA ILE A 159 -4.39 6.86 -5.74
C ILE A 159 -4.07 5.38 -5.61
N ASP A 160 -3.21 4.86 -6.48
CA ASP A 160 -2.75 3.47 -6.43
C ASP A 160 -1.33 3.40 -5.89
N GLY A 161 -0.99 2.28 -5.28
CA GLY A 161 0.35 2.09 -4.76
C GLY A 161 0.64 0.66 -4.33
N ILE A 162 1.90 0.27 -4.51
CA ILE A 162 2.43 -0.99 -4.02
C ILE A 162 3.26 -0.74 -2.75
N GLY A 163 3.00 -1.58 -1.76
CA GLY A 163 3.74 -1.67 -0.52
C GLY A 163 3.88 -3.13 -0.10
N SER A 164 4.62 -3.37 0.98
CA SER A 164 4.70 -4.67 1.62
C SER A 164 4.72 -4.50 3.13
N THR A 165 4.41 -5.59 3.84
CA THR A 165 4.60 -5.59 5.29
C THR A 165 6.07 -5.38 5.64
N GLU A 166 7.00 -5.97 4.89
CA GLU A 166 8.44 -5.87 5.09
C GLU A 166 8.99 -4.43 4.97
N LEU A 167 8.42 -3.61 4.10
CA LEU A 167 8.75 -2.18 3.99
C LEU A 167 7.74 -1.28 4.72
N LEU A 168 6.88 -1.87 5.56
CA LEU A 168 5.79 -1.27 6.33
C LEU A 168 4.64 -0.70 5.50
N HIS A 169 4.90 0.11 4.48
CA HIS A 169 3.85 0.73 3.66
C HIS A 169 4.26 0.90 2.18
N ILE A 170 3.47 1.68 1.45
CA ILE A 170 3.63 2.00 0.02
C ILE A 170 4.98 2.67 -0.27
N PHE A 171 5.72 2.12 -1.23
CA PHE A 171 7.03 2.62 -1.68
C PHE A 171 7.08 3.00 -3.17
N ILE A 172 6.08 2.61 -3.97
CA ILE A 172 5.85 3.12 -5.34
C ILE A 172 4.38 3.51 -5.45
N SER A 173 4.11 4.72 -5.95
CA SER A 173 2.76 5.26 -6.04
C SER A 173 2.72 6.44 -7.02
N ALA A 174 1.52 6.83 -7.43
CA ALA A 174 1.26 8.07 -8.14
C ALA A 174 0.13 8.83 -7.44
N ASP A 175 0.26 10.16 -7.35
CA ASP A 175 -0.82 11.01 -6.85
C ASP A 175 -1.95 11.14 -7.88
N GLU A 176 -3.04 11.80 -7.52
CA GLU A 176 -4.23 11.89 -8.37
C GLU A 176 -3.96 12.59 -9.72
N ALA A 177 -2.94 13.45 -9.78
CA ALA A 177 -2.58 14.20 -10.99
C ALA A 177 -1.72 13.38 -11.96
N HIS A 178 -0.99 12.39 -11.45
CA HIS A 178 -0.09 11.55 -12.25
C HIS A 178 -0.55 10.10 -12.37
N ALA A 179 -1.66 9.74 -11.71
CA ALA A 179 -2.21 8.40 -11.76
C ALA A 179 -2.62 8.02 -13.20
N ARG A 180 -2.24 6.81 -13.62
CA ARG A 180 -2.50 6.28 -14.96
C ARG A 180 -3.00 4.84 -14.85
N GLY A 181 -4.02 4.50 -15.64
CA GLY A 181 -4.49 3.11 -15.74
C GLY A 181 -3.36 2.17 -16.18
N GLY A 182 -3.16 1.07 -15.45
CA GLY A 182 -2.12 0.08 -15.73
C GLY A 182 -0.74 0.39 -15.14
N ALA A 183 -0.51 1.59 -14.59
CA ALA A 183 0.73 1.93 -13.91
C ALA A 183 0.50 2.12 -12.41
N THR A 184 1.44 1.66 -11.60
CA THR A 184 1.41 1.84 -10.15
C THR A 184 2.00 3.19 -9.76
N GLY A 185 2.93 3.73 -10.55
CA GLY A 185 3.51 5.06 -10.35
C GLY A 185 5.03 5.06 -10.36
N VAL A 186 5.61 5.92 -9.52
CA VAL A 186 7.08 6.08 -9.38
C VAL A 186 7.51 5.84 -7.93
N PRO A 187 8.82 5.60 -7.67
CA PRO A 187 9.31 5.45 -6.31
C PRO A 187 8.99 6.68 -5.46
N VAL A 188 8.38 6.44 -4.31
CA VAL A 188 8.05 7.48 -3.33
C VAL A 188 9.35 8.12 -2.84
N PRO A 189 9.42 9.46 -2.67
CA PRO A 189 10.63 10.10 -2.16
C PRO A 189 11.12 9.46 -0.85
N GLY A 190 12.42 9.15 -0.81
CA GLY A 190 13.05 8.35 0.25
C GLY A 190 13.26 6.87 -0.14
N TYR A 191 12.49 6.35 -1.08
CA TYR A 191 12.68 5.02 -1.65
C TYR A 191 13.41 5.08 -2.99
N ARG A 192 14.20 4.04 -3.25
CA ARG A 192 14.76 3.70 -4.55
C ARG A 192 14.20 2.36 -4.96
N ALA A 193 13.66 2.27 -6.16
CA ALA A 193 13.31 0.99 -6.77
C ALA A 193 14.17 0.73 -8.01
N ALA A 194 14.31 -0.54 -8.36
CA ALA A 194 14.92 -1.01 -9.59
C ALA A 194 14.27 -2.32 -10.03
N ILE A 195 14.38 -2.61 -11.31
CA ILE A 195 14.01 -3.91 -11.89
C ILE A 195 15.31 -4.70 -12.04
N LEU A 196 15.40 -5.87 -11.42
CA LEU A 196 16.61 -6.69 -11.43
C LEU A 196 16.43 -7.95 -12.30
N ASP A 197 17.49 -8.33 -13.01
CA ASP A 197 17.63 -9.66 -13.59
C ASP A 197 17.89 -10.72 -12.51
N ASP A 198 18.06 -11.99 -12.91
CA ASP A 198 18.31 -13.10 -11.98
C ASP A 198 19.68 -13.01 -11.27
N ASP A 199 20.66 -12.36 -11.91
CA ASP A 199 22.00 -12.12 -11.38
C ASP A 199 22.06 -10.88 -10.46
N GLY A 200 20.95 -10.15 -10.29
CA GLY A 200 20.84 -8.97 -9.44
C GLY A 200 21.33 -7.68 -10.09
N ARG A 201 21.46 -7.63 -11.41
CA ARG A 201 21.81 -6.43 -12.19
C ARG A 201 20.56 -5.67 -12.57
N GLU A 202 20.64 -4.35 -12.57
CA GLU A 202 19.52 -3.48 -12.97
C GLU A 202 19.26 -3.59 -14.48
N LEU A 203 18.01 -3.86 -14.83
CA LEU A 203 17.53 -3.92 -16.21
C LEU A 203 17.18 -2.51 -16.73
N PRO A 204 17.37 -2.26 -18.04
CA PRO A 204 16.90 -1.03 -18.66
C PRO A 204 15.36 -0.98 -18.75
N PRO A 205 14.77 0.20 -18.97
CA PRO A 205 13.33 0.35 -19.20
C PRO A 205 12.81 -0.59 -20.30
N GLY A 206 11.56 -1.04 -20.16
CA GLY A 206 10.86 -1.94 -21.06
C GLY A 206 11.11 -3.43 -20.82
N GLN A 207 12.04 -3.81 -19.93
CA GLN A 207 12.31 -5.22 -19.61
C GLN A 207 11.63 -5.62 -18.30
N VAL A 208 11.04 -6.82 -18.30
CA VAL A 208 10.41 -7.42 -17.12
C VAL A 208 11.46 -8.10 -16.26
N GLY A 209 11.46 -7.81 -14.96
CA GLY A 209 12.32 -8.47 -13.98
C GLY A 209 11.77 -8.32 -12.56
N ARG A 210 12.60 -8.66 -11.58
CA ARG A 210 12.23 -8.69 -10.17
C ARG A 210 12.22 -7.27 -9.58
N LEU A 211 11.12 -6.88 -8.95
CA LEU A 211 11.04 -5.60 -8.26
C LEU A 211 11.90 -5.62 -6.99
N ALA A 212 12.85 -4.69 -6.94
CA ALA A 212 13.78 -4.54 -5.82
C ALA A 212 13.69 -3.12 -5.24
N VAL A 213 13.62 -3.01 -3.91
CA VAL A 213 13.40 -1.74 -3.22
C VAL A 213 14.41 -1.51 -2.09
N LYS A 214 14.91 -0.27 -2.00
CA LYS A 214 15.73 0.27 -0.92
C LYS A 214 15.04 1.51 -0.37
N GLY A 215 15.14 1.75 0.93
CA GLY A 215 14.53 2.93 1.54
C GLY A 215 14.85 3.05 3.03
N PRO A 216 14.21 3.99 3.72
CA PRO A 216 14.39 4.19 5.16
C PRO A 216 13.81 3.03 5.99
N THR A 217 12.87 2.26 5.41
CA THR A 217 12.35 1.01 5.96
C THR A 217 12.90 -0.19 5.16
N GLY A 218 12.87 -1.37 5.78
CA GLY A 218 13.33 -2.60 5.15
C GLY A 218 13.08 -3.82 6.04
N CYS A 219 13.10 -4.99 5.40
CA CYS A 219 12.76 -6.27 6.01
C CYS A 219 13.66 -6.61 7.20
N LYS A 220 13.01 -6.98 8.31
CA LYS A 220 13.63 -7.49 9.53
C LYS A 220 12.74 -8.60 10.09
N TYR A 221 13.00 -9.87 9.77
CA TYR A 221 12.22 -10.98 10.32
C TYR A 221 12.72 -11.41 11.70
N LEU A 222 11.77 -11.77 12.56
CA LEU A 222 12.02 -12.31 13.88
C LEU A 222 12.57 -13.74 13.76
N ALA A 223 13.91 -13.87 13.83
CA ALA A 223 14.63 -15.14 13.83
C ALA A 223 14.22 -16.10 12.68
N ASP A 224 14.15 -15.57 11.45
CA ASP A 224 13.69 -16.32 10.28
C ASP A 224 14.69 -16.24 9.12
N ASP A 225 15.20 -17.39 8.66
CA ASP A 225 16.20 -17.48 7.60
C ASP A 225 15.69 -17.02 6.23
N ARG A 226 14.37 -16.96 6.03
CA ARG A 226 13.76 -16.43 4.80
C ARG A 226 14.15 -14.97 4.55
N GLN A 227 14.62 -14.24 5.56
CA GLN A 227 15.15 -12.88 5.38
C GLN A 227 16.30 -12.83 4.38
N ARG A 228 17.14 -13.88 4.30
CA ARG A 228 18.27 -13.94 3.36
C ARG A 228 17.82 -14.04 1.91
N GLN A 229 16.62 -14.59 1.68
CA GLN A 229 16.00 -14.66 0.36
C GLN A 229 15.35 -13.33 0.00
N TYR A 230 14.70 -12.69 0.97
CA TYR A 230 14.02 -11.41 0.79
C TYR A 230 15.00 -10.23 0.64
N VAL A 231 16.11 -10.24 1.38
CA VAL A 231 17.12 -9.18 1.37
C VAL A 231 18.40 -9.65 0.71
N GLN A 232 18.66 -9.19 -0.51
CA GLN A 232 19.84 -9.56 -1.30
C GLN A 232 20.59 -8.31 -1.74
N LEU A 233 21.90 -8.24 -1.46
CA LEU A 233 22.75 -7.10 -1.86
C LEU A 233 22.17 -5.72 -1.41
N GLY A 234 21.55 -5.72 -0.23
CA GLY A 234 20.87 -4.56 0.38
C GLY A 234 19.50 -4.22 -0.22
N TRP A 235 19.01 -4.99 -1.19
CA TRP A 235 17.69 -4.83 -1.80
C TRP A 235 16.65 -5.70 -1.12
N ASN A 236 15.45 -5.16 -0.92
CA ASN A 236 14.26 -5.93 -0.58
C ASN A 236 13.61 -6.40 -1.87
N LEU A 237 13.60 -7.71 -2.11
CA LEU A 237 12.93 -8.33 -3.26
C LEU A 237 11.48 -8.60 -2.89
N THR A 238 10.54 -7.95 -3.57
CA THR A 238 9.13 -7.93 -3.13
C THR A 238 8.36 -9.21 -3.47
N GLY A 239 8.92 -10.02 -4.38
CA GLY A 239 8.25 -11.18 -4.97
C GLY A 239 7.30 -10.82 -6.12
N ASP A 240 7.43 -9.61 -6.65
CA ASP A 240 6.64 -9.11 -7.78
C ASP A 240 7.53 -8.88 -9.00
N ALA A 241 6.99 -9.16 -10.18
CA ALA A 241 7.59 -8.85 -11.45
C ALA A 241 7.03 -7.53 -12.00
N TYR A 242 7.94 -6.66 -12.42
CA TYR A 242 7.62 -5.32 -12.92
C TYR A 242 8.49 -5.00 -14.13
N LEU A 243 8.03 -4.02 -14.91
CA LEU A 243 8.89 -3.25 -15.82
C LEU A 243 8.78 -1.77 -15.49
N VAL A 244 9.74 -0.99 -15.98
CA VAL A 244 9.65 0.48 -16.04
C VAL A 244 9.37 0.87 -17.49
N ASP A 245 8.29 1.59 -17.75
CA ASP A 245 7.92 2.00 -19.11
C ASP A 245 8.78 3.20 -19.60
N ALA A 246 8.52 3.65 -20.82
CA ALA A 246 9.25 4.77 -21.44
C ALA A 246 9.05 6.11 -20.70
N ASP A 247 7.98 6.25 -19.93
CA ASP A 247 7.65 7.43 -19.13
C ASP A 247 8.19 7.32 -17.69
N GLY A 248 8.95 6.25 -17.39
CA GLY A 248 9.51 5.98 -16.06
C GLY A 248 8.52 5.39 -15.06
N GLN A 249 7.33 4.96 -15.51
CA GLN A 249 6.30 4.38 -14.65
C GLN A 249 6.56 2.90 -14.39
N TYR A 250 6.35 2.48 -13.14
CA TYR A 250 6.39 1.09 -12.75
C TYR A 250 5.07 0.41 -13.08
N VAL A 251 5.15 -0.67 -13.86
CA VAL A 251 4.00 -1.43 -14.36
C VAL A 251 4.08 -2.86 -13.84
N PHE A 252 3.10 -3.24 -13.01
CA PHE A 252 2.96 -4.60 -12.49
C PHE A 252 2.71 -5.60 -13.63
N GLN A 253 3.39 -6.73 -13.59
CA GLN A 253 3.22 -7.82 -14.54
C GLN A 253 2.55 -9.02 -13.88
N ALA A 254 3.20 -9.57 -12.85
CA ALA A 254 2.71 -10.74 -12.13
C ALA A 254 3.41 -10.87 -10.77
N ARG A 255 2.93 -11.80 -9.94
CA ARG A 255 3.75 -12.35 -8.86
C ARG A 255 4.84 -13.22 -9.48
N THR A 256 6.05 -13.18 -8.95
CA THR A 256 7.18 -13.97 -9.48
C THR A 256 6.87 -15.47 -9.44
N ASP A 257 6.13 -15.94 -8.43
CA ASP A 257 5.73 -17.34 -8.29
C ASP A 257 4.68 -17.78 -9.33
N ASP A 258 3.97 -16.83 -9.95
CA ASP A 258 2.91 -17.07 -10.94
C ASP A 258 3.40 -16.88 -12.40
N MET A 259 4.69 -16.58 -12.61
CA MET A 259 5.25 -16.37 -13.95
C MET A 259 5.43 -17.69 -14.70
N ILE A 260 4.92 -17.78 -15.92
CA ILE A 260 5.14 -18.91 -16.82
C ILE A 260 6.30 -18.58 -17.76
N ILE A 261 7.38 -19.36 -17.70
CA ILE A 261 8.51 -19.26 -18.64
C ILE A 261 8.20 -20.13 -19.86
N SER A 262 7.97 -19.51 -21.02
CA SER A 262 7.77 -20.22 -22.28
C SER A 262 8.72 -19.69 -23.36
N GLY A 263 9.53 -20.59 -23.95
CA GLY A 263 10.43 -20.23 -25.06
C GLY A 263 11.55 -19.22 -24.71
N GLY A 264 11.89 -19.06 -23.43
CA GLY A 264 12.86 -18.06 -22.96
C GLY A 264 12.29 -16.67 -22.69
N TYR A 265 10.96 -16.51 -22.80
CA TYR A 265 10.24 -15.29 -22.44
C TYR A 265 9.42 -15.50 -21.18
N ASN A 266 9.40 -14.47 -20.36
CA ASN A 266 8.61 -14.35 -19.15
C ASN A 266 7.20 -13.87 -19.53
N ILE A 267 6.20 -14.76 -19.46
CA ILE A 267 4.80 -14.42 -19.74
C ILE A 267 4.07 -14.19 -18.42
N ALA A 268 3.45 -13.02 -18.29
CA ALA A 268 2.67 -12.66 -17.12
C ALA A 268 1.31 -13.38 -17.14
N GLY A 269 0.88 -13.95 -16.01
CA GLY A 269 -0.43 -14.60 -15.88
C GLY A 269 -1.63 -13.77 -16.38
N PRO A 270 -1.69 -12.43 -16.13
CA PRO A 270 -2.78 -11.58 -16.64
C PRO A 270 -2.85 -11.42 -18.16
N GLU A 271 -1.81 -11.81 -18.92
CA GLU A 271 -1.87 -11.80 -20.40
C GLU A 271 -2.50 -13.08 -20.98
N VAL A 272 -2.78 -14.08 -20.13
CA VAL A 272 -3.23 -15.42 -20.55
C VAL A 272 -4.71 -15.69 -20.17
N GLU A 273 -5.38 -14.76 -19.49
CA GLU A 273 -6.84 -14.82 -19.20
C GLU A 273 -7.71 -13.99 -20.15
#